data_AF-A0A0N7M3K0-F1
#
_entry.id   AF-A0A0N7M3K0-F1
#
_cell.length_a   1.000
_cell.length_b   1.000
_cell.length_c   1.000
_cell.angle_alpha   90.00
_cell.angle_beta   90.00
_cell.angle_gamma   90.00
#
_symmetry.space_group_name_H-M   'P 1'
#
loop_
_entity.id
_entity.type
_entity.pdbx_description
1 polymer ?
#
loop_
_entity_poly.entity_id
_entity_poly.type
_entity_poly.pdbx_seq_one_letter_code
_entity_poly.pdbx_strand_id
1 'polypeptide(L)'
;MNPSPDLCNKAHPDVQSVIDNIFGHWSSATFEWTFWRTWYKGFLDGKPLNWELQRRVAQIENAIWETGPEAVAKEIERIKATMLSEKLPMAETIELNPETGKFRAVPIAVENPVTISASLSQISDALEDCLGGHNGLSEQAGNVKKLNRVLTKYKTDPQNAELTLTRVAGSLRSQLHETHELPDNEDNLALLNAVVEGVHGIRANHPEVAANREQLAQQAFKALGPDDKELLRQAQPILEVLSEPELADDFTHDIPELINDALLPLPDGAPPLPGADVTTRVFSRVSKMAVVTERGGKIFDSKEVKTARLAHLGYTALDLLYAVVQIGLRFLGVL
;
A
#
# COMPACT_ATOMS: atom_id res chain seq x y z
N MET A 1 -76.60 9.44 9.67
CA MET A 1 -75.57 8.59 9.06
C MET A 1 -74.63 9.47 8.27
N ASN A 2 -73.42 9.68 8.80
CA ASN A 2 -72.18 10.03 8.11
C ASN A 2 -71.08 10.04 9.18
N PRO A 3 -70.03 9.20 9.09
CA PRO A 3 -68.80 9.42 9.81
C PRO A 3 -67.77 10.16 8.93
N SER A 4 -66.95 10.93 9.63
CA SER A 4 -65.96 11.90 9.18
C SER A 4 -64.85 11.32 8.28
N PRO A 5 -64.25 12.12 7.37
CA PRO A 5 -63.14 11.71 6.51
C PRO A 5 -61.80 11.95 7.22
N ASP A 6 -61.30 10.97 8.00
CA ASP A 6 -60.02 11.17 8.70
C ASP A 6 -59.25 9.88 9.02
N LEU A 7 -59.09 8.98 8.04
CA LEU A 7 -58.35 7.72 8.24
C LEU A 7 -57.35 7.36 7.13
N CYS A 8 -56.90 8.30 6.30
CA CYS A 8 -55.94 8.00 5.23
C CYS A 8 -54.68 8.87 5.20
N ASN A 9 -54.26 9.43 6.34
CA ASN A 9 -52.95 10.08 6.49
C ASN A 9 -52.33 9.73 7.85
N LYS A 10 -51.89 8.48 8.02
CA LYS A 10 -50.79 8.21 8.94
C LYS A 10 -49.56 8.00 8.08
N ALA A 11 -48.77 9.06 7.97
CA ALA A 11 -47.45 9.03 7.37
C ALA A 11 -46.69 7.83 7.93
N HIS A 12 -46.26 6.92 7.06
CA HIS A 12 -45.20 5.99 7.40
C HIS A 12 -44.01 6.84 7.85
N PRO A 13 -43.43 6.59 9.03
CA PRO A 13 -42.23 7.31 9.43
C PRO A 13 -41.16 7.05 8.37
N ASP A 14 -40.56 8.14 7.87
CA ASP A 14 -39.42 8.10 6.96
C ASP A 14 -38.40 7.10 7.50
N VAL A 15 -37.97 6.14 6.68
CA VAL A 15 -37.01 5.11 7.09
C VAL A 15 -35.76 5.76 7.67
N GLN A 16 -35.40 6.94 7.15
CA GLN A 16 -34.31 7.75 7.68
C GLN A 16 -34.61 8.23 9.10
N SER A 17 -35.83 8.68 9.41
CA SER A 17 -36.23 9.09 10.77
C SER A 17 -36.30 7.93 11.78
N VAL A 18 -36.58 6.71 11.32
CA VAL A 18 -36.57 5.49 12.18
C VAL A 18 -35.13 5.03 12.41
N ILE A 19 -34.28 5.08 11.39
CA ILE A 19 -32.83 4.90 11.51
C ILE A 19 -32.27 5.96 12.47
N ASP A 20 -32.61 7.23 12.28
CA ASP A 20 -32.15 8.33 13.12
C ASP A 20 -32.71 8.24 14.56
N ASN A 21 -33.89 7.64 14.80
CA ASN A 21 -34.41 7.42 16.16
C ASN A 21 -33.85 6.16 16.84
N ILE A 22 -33.57 5.09 16.10
CA ILE A 22 -32.92 3.88 16.66
C ILE A 22 -31.44 4.17 16.96
N PHE A 23 -30.78 4.97 16.11
CA PHE A 23 -29.35 5.30 16.23
C PHE A 23 -29.08 6.67 16.87
N GLY A 24 -30.09 7.51 17.09
CA GLY A 24 -29.97 8.88 17.63
C GLY A 24 -29.63 8.98 19.11
N HIS A 25 -29.45 7.85 19.81
CA HIS A 25 -28.90 7.81 21.18
C HIS A 25 -27.40 7.49 21.20
N TRP A 26 -26.76 7.31 20.04
CA TRP A 26 -25.34 6.98 19.89
C TRP A 26 -24.54 8.17 19.36
N SER A 27 -24.64 9.35 20.00
CA SER A 27 -23.83 10.53 19.63
C SER A 27 -22.36 10.47 20.12
N SER A 28 -21.91 9.29 20.54
CA SER A 28 -20.50 8.93 20.74
C SER A 28 -20.19 7.55 20.14
N ALA A 29 -20.79 7.19 18.99
CA ALA A 29 -20.66 5.87 18.37
C ALA A 29 -19.18 5.47 18.19
N THR A 30 -18.77 4.65 19.13
CA THR A 30 -17.43 4.19 19.46
C THR A 30 -16.86 3.30 18.36
N PHE A 31 -15.53 3.26 18.26
CA PHE A 31 -14.74 2.51 17.26
C PHE A 31 -15.32 1.12 16.97
N GLU A 32 -15.88 0.43 17.97
CA GLU A 32 -16.33 -0.95 17.88
C GLU A 32 -17.51 -1.19 16.92
N TRP A 33 -18.35 -0.19 16.67
CA TRP A 33 -19.54 -0.33 15.82
C TRP A 33 -19.33 0.14 14.37
N THR A 34 -18.14 0.63 14.04
CA THR A 34 -17.85 1.21 12.72
C THR A 34 -18.01 0.19 11.60
N PHE A 35 -17.52 -1.04 11.77
CA PHE A 35 -17.70 -2.10 10.77
C PHE A 35 -19.17 -2.39 10.49
N TRP A 36 -19.99 -2.56 11.53
CA TRP A 36 -21.40 -2.90 11.41
C TRP A 36 -22.21 -1.78 10.75
N ARG A 37 -21.91 -0.51 11.06
CA ARG A 37 -22.51 0.65 10.39
C ARG A 37 -22.21 0.64 8.90
N THR A 38 -20.94 0.45 8.53
CA THR A 38 -20.54 0.41 7.11
C THR A 38 -21.16 -0.79 6.39
N TRP A 39 -21.18 -1.96 7.02
CA TRP A 39 -21.80 -3.16 6.48
C TRP A 39 -23.30 -2.95 6.21
N TYR A 40 -24.03 -2.44 7.20
CA TYR A 40 -25.47 -2.22 7.10
C TYR A 40 -25.80 -1.14 6.05
N LYS A 41 -25.07 -0.02 6.06
CA LYS A 41 -25.23 1.04 5.06
C LYS A 41 -24.93 0.55 3.65
N GLY A 42 -23.84 -0.19 3.45
CA GLY A 42 -23.50 -0.75 2.14
C GLY A 42 -24.58 -1.69 1.61
N PHE A 43 -25.18 -2.51 2.49
CA PHE A 43 -26.32 -3.35 2.12
C PHE A 43 -27.54 -2.53 1.68
N LEU A 44 -27.88 -1.45 2.41
CA LEU A 44 -28.98 -0.55 2.05
C LEU A 44 -28.74 0.20 0.73
N ASP A 45 -27.50 0.65 0.50
CA ASP A 45 -27.10 1.41 -0.68
C ASP A 45 -26.91 0.53 -1.94
N GLY A 46 -27.14 -0.79 -1.84
CA GLY A 46 -26.91 -1.75 -2.93
C GLY A 46 -25.43 -1.95 -3.27
N LYS A 47 -24.53 -1.56 -2.36
CA LYS A 47 -23.07 -1.66 -2.47
C LYS A 47 -22.53 -2.45 -1.27
N PRO A 48 -22.82 -3.76 -1.19
CA PRO A 48 -22.38 -4.56 -0.06
C PRO A 48 -20.84 -4.59 0.03
N LEU A 49 -20.34 -4.73 1.25
CA LEU A 49 -18.90 -4.90 1.50
C LEU A 49 -18.35 -6.12 0.74
N ASN A 50 -17.04 -6.14 0.52
CA ASN A 50 -16.37 -7.27 -0.11
C ASN A 50 -16.73 -8.61 0.59
N TRP A 51 -17.12 -9.61 -0.21
CA TRP A 51 -17.56 -10.90 0.30
C TRP A 51 -16.50 -11.64 1.12
N GLU A 52 -15.24 -11.60 0.70
CA GLU A 52 -14.16 -12.28 1.42
C GLU A 52 -13.92 -11.64 2.79
N LEU A 53 -14.04 -10.31 2.90
CA LEU A 53 -13.98 -9.63 4.19
C LEU A 53 -15.12 -10.09 5.11
N GLN A 54 -16.36 -10.13 4.60
CA GLN A 54 -17.51 -10.60 5.37
C GLN A 54 -17.34 -12.05 5.83
N ARG A 55 -16.85 -12.93 4.95
CA ARG A 55 -16.58 -14.34 5.26
C ARG A 55 -15.56 -14.49 6.39
N ARG A 56 -14.44 -13.76 6.35
CA ARG A 56 -13.43 -13.81 7.42
C ARG A 56 -13.95 -13.28 8.75
N VAL A 57 -14.73 -12.20 8.74
CA VAL A 57 -15.37 -11.68 9.95
C VAL A 57 -16.36 -12.68 10.54
N ALA A 58 -17.13 -13.38 9.71
CA ALA A 58 -18.03 -14.45 10.18
C ALA A 58 -17.28 -15.68 10.75
N GLN A 59 -16.00 -15.84 10.43
CA GLN A 59 -15.14 -16.93 10.91
C GLN A 59 -14.35 -16.57 12.17
N ILE A 60 -14.54 -15.38 12.74
CA ILE A 60 -13.94 -15.00 14.03
C ILE A 60 -14.34 -16.04 15.10
N GLU A 61 -13.36 -16.45 15.90
CA GLU A 61 -13.56 -17.46 16.94
C GLU A 61 -14.59 -17.01 17.98
N ASN A 62 -15.44 -17.93 18.43
CA ASN A 62 -16.51 -17.64 19.38
C ASN A 62 -16.00 -17.04 20.71
N ALA A 63 -14.80 -17.41 21.14
CA ALA A 63 -14.18 -16.83 22.34
C ALA A 63 -13.96 -15.30 22.22
N ILE A 64 -13.65 -14.81 21.02
CA ILE A 64 -13.50 -13.37 20.76
C ILE A 64 -14.87 -12.68 20.79
N TRP A 65 -15.89 -13.31 20.22
CA TRP A 65 -17.28 -12.83 20.29
C TRP A 65 -17.78 -12.70 21.73
N GLU A 66 -17.45 -13.68 22.58
CA GLU A 66 -17.81 -13.69 24.01
C GLU A 66 -17.06 -12.65 24.84
N THR A 67 -15.87 -12.22 24.40
CA THR A 67 -15.09 -11.18 25.08
C THR A 67 -15.75 -9.80 24.98
N GLY A 68 -16.46 -9.54 23.89
CA GLY A 68 -17.27 -8.34 23.69
C GLY A 68 -16.91 -7.52 22.45
N PRO A 69 -17.64 -6.43 22.19
CA PRO A 69 -17.57 -5.69 20.93
C PRO A 69 -16.20 -5.08 20.64
N GLU A 70 -15.46 -4.65 21.67
CA GLU A 70 -14.11 -4.09 21.49
C GLU A 70 -13.11 -5.14 20.98
N ALA A 71 -13.16 -6.35 21.51
CA ALA A 71 -12.31 -7.45 21.07
C ALA A 71 -12.63 -7.86 19.63
N VAL A 72 -13.92 -7.94 19.28
CA VAL A 72 -14.36 -8.20 17.91
C VAL A 72 -13.87 -7.12 16.95
N ALA A 73 -13.98 -5.85 17.32
CA ALA A 73 -13.55 -4.74 16.46
C ALA A 73 -12.04 -4.75 16.20
N LYS A 74 -11.22 -5.03 17.23
CA LYS A 74 -9.77 -5.21 17.07
C LYS A 74 -9.46 -6.37 16.13
N GLU A 75 -10.13 -7.51 16.31
CA GLU A 75 -9.96 -8.67 15.44
C GLU A 75 -10.37 -8.39 13.98
N ILE A 76 -11.41 -7.58 13.76
CA ILE A 76 -11.78 -7.13 12.41
C ILE A 76 -10.67 -6.27 11.78
N GLU A 77 -10.05 -5.35 12.52
CA GLU A 77 -8.92 -4.57 12.01
C GLU A 77 -7.69 -5.44 11.73
N ARG A 78 -7.43 -6.44 12.56
CA ARG A 78 -6.40 -7.46 12.28
C ARG A 78 -6.68 -8.22 10.99
N ILE A 79 -7.92 -8.66 10.78
CA ILE A 79 -8.33 -9.35 9.55
C ILE A 79 -8.10 -8.44 8.34
N LYS A 80 -8.50 -7.16 8.43
CA LYS A 80 -8.27 -6.16 7.38
C LYS A 80 -6.78 -5.99 7.07
N ALA A 81 -5.93 -5.86 8.08
CA ALA A 81 -4.47 -5.76 7.90
C ALA A 81 -3.89 -7.01 7.23
N THR A 82 -4.29 -8.19 7.69
CA THR A 82 -3.86 -9.47 7.11
C THR A 82 -4.31 -9.60 5.65
N MET A 83 -5.57 -9.22 5.34
CA MET A 83 -6.07 -9.23 3.97
C MET A 83 -5.32 -8.27 3.05
N LEU A 84 -4.96 -7.09 3.55
CA LEU A 84 -4.22 -6.11 2.74
C LEU A 84 -2.82 -6.60 2.42
N SER A 85 -2.11 -7.18 3.39
CA SER A 85 -0.76 -7.74 3.17
C SER A 85 -0.77 -8.92 2.20
N GLU A 86 -1.81 -9.76 2.27
CA GLU A 86 -2.01 -10.84 1.30
C GLU A 86 -2.28 -10.31 -0.12
N LYS A 87 -3.06 -9.24 -0.25
CA LYS A 87 -3.42 -8.65 -1.57
C LYS A 87 -2.29 -7.86 -2.22
N LEU A 88 -1.39 -7.31 -1.42
CA LEU A 88 -0.21 -6.56 -1.85
C LEU A 88 1.06 -7.28 -1.42
N PRO A 89 1.34 -8.46 -2.00
CA PRO A 89 2.44 -9.28 -1.51
C PRO A 89 3.77 -8.65 -1.90
N MET A 90 4.75 -8.82 -1.02
CA MET A 90 6.13 -8.43 -1.24
C MET A 90 7.04 -9.51 -0.68
N ALA A 91 8.13 -9.81 -1.40
CA ALA A 91 9.16 -10.77 -1.02
C ALA A 91 10.09 -10.20 0.08
N GLU A 92 9.49 -9.81 1.20
CA GLU A 92 10.15 -9.31 2.39
C GLU A 92 9.31 -9.64 3.63
N THR A 93 9.95 -9.74 4.78
CA THR A 93 9.29 -9.75 6.09
C THR A 93 9.44 -8.38 6.74
N ILE A 94 8.44 -8.00 7.55
CA ILE A 94 8.61 -6.89 8.50
C ILE A 94 8.90 -7.51 9.86
N GLU A 95 10.00 -7.06 10.45
CA GLU A 95 10.44 -7.51 11.77
C GLU A 95 10.53 -6.32 12.72
N LEU A 96 10.25 -6.58 13.98
CA LEU A 96 10.48 -5.62 15.06
C LEU A 96 11.84 -5.90 15.68
N ASN A 97 12.75 -4.93 15.61
CA ASN A 97 14.04 -5.04 16.27
C ASN A 97 13.84 -4.90 17.80
N PRO A 98 14.13 -5.92 18.61
CA PRO A 98 13.91 -5.87 20.05
C PRO A 98 14.82 -4.87 20.77
N GLU A 99 15.97 -4.51 20.19
CA GLU A 99 16.93 -3.58 20.80
C GLU A 99 16.51 -2.11 20.63
N THR A 100 15.99 -1.76 19.45
CA THR A 100 15.62 -0.38 19.11
C THR A 100 14.12 -0.12 19.26
N GLY A 101 13.30 -1.17 19.30
CA GLY A 101 11.84 -1.08 19.27
C GLY A 101 11.28 -0.61 17.92
N LYS A 102 12.08 -0.66 16.85
CA LYS A 102 11.74 -0.15 15.52
C LYS A 102 11.54 -1.26 14.49
N PHE A 103 10.76 -0.98 13.47
CA PHE A 103 10.53 -1.89 12.36
C PHE A 103 11.67 -1.86 11.35
N ARG A 104 12.01 -3.03 10.81
CA ARG A 104 12.86 -3.17 9.64
C ARG A 104 12.19 -4.07 8.60
N ALA A 105 12.40 -3.74 7.33
CA ALA A 105 12.09 -4.64 6.23
C ALA A 105 13.29 -5.56 5.98
N VAL A 106 13.05 -6.86 5.90
CA VAL A 106 14.08 -7.86 5.61
C VAL A 106 13.70 -8.56 4.31
N PRO A 107 14.39 -8.27 3.19
CA PRO A 107 14.13 -8.94 1.92
C PRO A 107 14.34 -10.45 2.03
N ILE A 108 13.50 -11.20 1.33
CA ILE A 108 13.70 -12.65 1.19
C ILE A 108 14.89 -12.86 0.24
N ALA A 109 15.83 -13.68 0.70
CA ALA A 109 17.08 -13.88 -0.01
C ALA A 109 16.88 -14.60 -1.35
N VAL A 110 17.65 -14.19 -2.35
CA VAL A 110 17.65 -14.77 -3.69
C VAL A 110 18.28 -16.17 -3.66
N GLU A 111 17.70 -17.13 -4.38
CA GLU A 111 18.30 -18.47 -4.57
C GLU A 111 19.63 -18.41 -5.36
N ASN A 112 19.72 -17.52 -6.35
CA ASN A 112 20.90 -17.35 -7.22
C ASN A 112 21.43 -15.90 -7.22
N PRO A 113 22.12 -15.47 -6.15
CA PRO A 113 22.58 -14.08 -6.00
C PRO A 113 23.64 -13.68 -7.03
N VAL A 114 24.41 -14.65 -7.55
CA VAL A 114 25.45 -14.42 -8.57
C VAL A 114 24.82 -13.93 -9.88
N THR A 115 23.74 -14.58 -10.31
CA THR A 115 23.06 -14.23 -11.56
C THR A 115 22.43 -12.84 -11.48
N ILE A 116 21.77 -12.52 -10.36
CA ILE A 116 21.23 -11.17 -10.14
C ILE A 116 22.34 -10.13 -10.11
N SER A 117 23.45 -10.39 -9.40
CA SER A 117 24.56 -9.45 -9.37
C SER A 117 25.15 -9.22 -10.77
N ALA A 118 25.22 -10.25 -11.62
CA ALA A 118 25.69 -10.11 -12.99
C ALA A 118 24.75 -9.24 -13.84
N SER A 119 23.43 -9.44 -13.74
CA SER A 119 22.45 -8.59 -14.41
C SER A 119 22.52 -7.12 -13.93
N LEU A 120 22.69 -6.89 -12.63
CA LEU A 120 22.87 -5.54 -12.09
C LEU A 120 24.18 -4.90 -12.58
N SER A 121 25.27 -5.67 -12.69
CA SER A 121 26.51 -5.17 -13.29
C SER A 121 26.30 -4.76 -14.75
N GLN A 122 25.60 -5.55 -15.57
CA GLN A 122 25.31 -5.19 -16.96
C GLN A 122 24.49 -3.91 -17.08
N ILE A 123 23.53 -3.68 -16.18
CA ILE A 123 22.78 -2.42 -16.11
C ILE A 123 23.71 -1.25 -15.75
N SER A 124 24.64 -1.47 -14.82
CA SER A 124 25.63 -0.45 -14.43
C SER A 124 26.52 -0.06 -15.60
N ASP A 125 27.07 -1.04 -16.32
CA ASP A 125 27.95 -0.81 -17.47
C ASP A 125 27.20 -0.05 -18.59
N ALA A 126 26.00 -0.50 -18.94
CA ALA A 126 25.19 0.17 -19.97
C ALA A 126 24.76 1.60 -19.56
N LEU A 127 24.55 1.85 -18.27
CA LEU A 127 24.26 3.18 -17.76
C LEU A 127 25.47 4.12 -17.86
N GLU A 128 26.67 3.60 -17.57
CA GLU A 128 27.92 4.36 -17.71
C GLU A 128 28.16 4.79 -19.16
N ASP A 129 27.97 3.87 -20.12
CA ASP A 129 28.07 4.16 -21.55
C ASP A 129 27.06 5.23 -21.99
N CYS A 130 25.82 5.15 -21.49
CA CYS A 130 24.80 6.16 -21.77
C CYS A 130 25.17 7.56 -21.25
N LEU A 131 25.79 7.65 -20.08
CA LEU A 131 26.16 8.93 -19.45
C LEU A 131 27.43 9.54 -20.04
N GLY A 132 28.35 8.72 -20.54
CA GLY A 132 29.61 9.16 -21.14
C GLY A 132 29.48 9.74 -22.56
N GLY A 133 28.39 9.45 -23.26
CA GLY A 133 28.17 9.81 -24.66
C GLY A 133 27.22 10.98 -24.92
N HIS A 134 27.01 11.30 -26.20
CA HIS A 134 25.99 12.26 -26.66
C HIS A 134 24.61 11.59 -26.80
N ASN A 135 24.17 10.92 -25.75
CA ASN A 135 23.00 10.04 -25.77
C ASN A 135 21.70 10.69 -25.26
N GLY A 136 21.77 11.96 -24.87
CA GLY A 136 20.61 12.72 -24.38
C GLY A 136 20.19 12.40 -22.93
N LEU A 137 20.73 11.33 -22.34
CA LEU A 137 20.51 10.98 -20.95
C LEU A 137 21.44 11.79 -20.03
N SER A 138 20.87 12.44 -19.01
CA SER A 138 21.65 13.20 -18.02
C SER A 138 21.68 12.49 -16.68
N GLU A 139 22.76 12.70 -15.90
CA GLU A 139 22.89 12.16 -14.54
C GLU A 139 21.74 12.58 -13.61
N GLN A 140 21.12 13.74 -13.88
CA GLN A 140 20.03 14.28 -13.07
C GLN A 140 18.66 13.73 -13.46
N ALA A 141 18.56 12.95 -14.55
CA ALA A 141 17.31 12.39 -15.02
C ALA A 141 16.68 11.46 -13.98
N GLY A 142 15.36 11.49 -13.89
CA GLY A 142 14.61 10.69 -12.91
C GLY A 142 14.79 9.18 -13.09
N ASN A 143 15.11 8.70 -14.28
CA ASN A 143 15.38 7.28 -14.55
C ASN A 143 16.79 6.89 -14.06
N VAL A 144 17.79 7.74 -14.27
CA VAL A 144 19.16 7.52 -13.77
C VAL A 144 19.19 7.47 -12.24
N LYS A 145 18.47 8.37 -11.56
CA LYS A 145 18.35 8.33 -10.09
C LYS A 145 17.74 7.02 -9.58
N LYS A 146 16.75 6.48 -10.29
CA LYS A 146 16.13 5.19 -9.95
C LYS A 146 17.08 4.02 -10.19
N LEU A 147 17.79 4.00 -11.32
CA LEU A 147 18.79 2.98 -11.62
C LEU A 147 19.91 2.99 -10.58
N ASN A 148 20.46 4.15 -10.25
CA ASN A 148 21.48 4.27 -9.21
C ASN A 148 20.99 3.75 -7.86
N ARG A 149 19.72 3.98 -7.50
CA ARG A 149 19.12 3.41 -6.29
C ARG A 149 19.07 1.88 -6.33
N VAL A 150 18.73 1.28 -7.47
CA VAL A 150 18.77 -0.19 -7.62
C VAL A 150 20.18 -0.73 -7.44
N LEU A 151 21.16 -0.11 -8.11
CA LEU A 151 22.56 -0.56 -8.13
C LEU A 151 23.25 -0.41 -6.76
N THR A 152 22.77 0.49 -5.91
CA THR A 152 23.37 0.77 -4.60
C THR A 152 22.54 0.23 -3.44
N LYS A 153 21.26 0.59 -3.34
CA LYS A 153 20.37 0.26 -2.21
C LYS A 153 19.69 -1.09 -2.37
N TYR A 154 19.15 -1.40 -3.56
CA TYR A 154 18.33 -2.60 -3.77
C TYR A 154 19.10 -3.81 -4.30
N LYS A 155 20.44 -3.80 -4.21
CA LYS A 155 21.28 -4.89 -4.73
C LYS A 155 20.94 -6.26 -4.11
N THR A 156 20.53 -6.26 -2.85
CA THR A 156 20.12 -7.46 -2.10
C THR A 156 18.61 -7.53 -1.87
N ASP A 157 17.85 -6.67 -2.54
CA ASP A 157 16.40 -6.58 -2.44
C ASP A 157 15.76 -6.82 -3.81
N PRO A 158 15.52 -8.09 -4.16
CA PRO A 158 15.09 -8.48 -5.50
C PRO A 158 13.71 -7.90 -5.85
N GLN A 159 12.78 -7.80 -4.89
CA GLN A 159 11.46 -7.24 -5.14
C GLN A 159 11.54 -5.74 -5.46
N ASN A 160 12.28 -4.96 -4.68
CA ASN A 160 12.39 -3.52 -4.92
C ASN A 160 13.22 -3.19 -6.16
N ALA A 161 14.24 -3.99 -6.46
CA ALA A 161 14.96 -3.92 -7.72
C ALA A 161 14.02 -4.16 -8.90
N GLU A 162 13.24 -5.24 -8.88
CA GLU A 162 12.34 -5.62 -9.97
C GLU A 162 11.25 -4.58 -10.24
N LEU A 163 10.60 -4.05 -9.19
CA LEU A 163 9.57 -3.02 -9.33
C LEU A 163 10.16 -1.75 -9.95
N THR A 164 11.31 -1.32 -9.45
CA THR A 164 11.99 -0.11 -9.91
C THR A 164 12.46 -0.24 -11.36
N LEU A 165 13.08 -1.37 -11.72
CA LEU A 165 13.56 -1.64 -13.07
C LEU A 165 12.40 -1.76 -14.06
N THR A 166 11.28 -2.38 -13.68
CA THR A 166 10.07 -2.47 -14.53
C THR A 166 9.57 -1.08 -14.92
N ARG A 167 9.52 -0.15 -13.96
CA ARG A 167 9.12 1.24 -14.23
C ARG A 167 10.13 1.97 -15.10
N VAL A 168 11.43 1.80 -14.85
CA VAL A 168 12.47 2.41 -15.68
C VAL A 168 12.39 1.88 -17.12
N ALA A 169 12.21 0.58 -17.32
CA ALA A 169 12.05 -0.01 -18.64
C ALA A 169 10.86 0.59 -19.40
N GLY A 170 9.70 0.73 -18.74
CA GLY A 170 8.53 1.37 -19.34
C GLY A 170 8.78 2.83 -19.72
N SER A 171 9.41 3.59 -18.82
CA SER A 171 9.73 4.99 -19.09
C SER A 171 10.76 5.16 -20.21
N LEU A 172 11.84 4.37 -20.21
CA LEU A 172 12.85 4.41 -21.28
C LEU A 172 12.23 4.03 -22.63
N ARG A 173 11.40 2.99 -22.68
CA ARG A 173 10.68 2.59 -23.89
C ARG A 173 9.83 3.73 -24.45
N SER A 174 9.06 4.40 -23.60
CA SER A 174 8.24 5.55 -24.01
C SER A 174 9.11 6.72 -24.49
N GLN A 175 10.19 7.04 -23.76
CA GLN A 175 11.12 8.12 -24.12
C GLN A 175 11.85 7.89 -25.45
N LEU A 176 12.14 6.64 -25.79
CA LEU A 176 12.82 6.25 -27.03
C LEU A 176 11.85 6.20 -28.21
N HIS A 177 10.74 5.49 -28.07
CA HIS A 177 9.90 5.12 -29.22
C HIS A 177 8.60 5.92 -29.36
N GLU A 178 8.07 6.49 -28.27
CA GLU A 178 6.77 7.18 -28.28
C GLU A 178 6.95 8.69 -28.28
N THR A 179 7.70 9.23 -27.31
CA THR A 179 7.89 10.67 -27.15
C THR A 179 9.14 11.19 -27.87
N HIS A 180 10.08 10.29 -28.21
CA HIS A 180 11.37 10.61 -28.83
C HIS A 180 12.18 11.67 -28.06
N GLU A 181 12.02 11.71 -26.73
CA GLU A 181 12.86 12.52 -25.83
C GLU A 181 14.32 12.04 -25.82
N LEU A 182 14.53 10.74 -26.03
CA LEU A 182 15.85 10.13 -26.17
C LEU A 182 16.04 9.60 -27.61
N PRO A 183 17.24 9.74 -28.19
CA PRO A 183 17.54 9.18 -29.50
C PRO A 183 17.62 7.64 -29.44
N ASP A 184 17.09 6.98 -30.47
CA ASP A 184 17.24 5.54 -30.71
C ASP A 184 18.66 5.18 -31.20
N ASN A 185 19.65 5.38 -30.33
CA ASN A 185 21.03 4.99 -30.58
C ASN A 185 21.40 3.68 -29.87
N GLU A 186 22.56 3.13 -30.21
CA GLU A 186 23.02 1.83 -29.70
C GLU A 186 23.06 1.79 -28.17
N ASP A 187 23.63 2.81 -27.53
CA ASP A 187 23.79 2.87 -26.07
C ASP A 187 22.43 2.93 -25.34
N ASN A 188 21.50 3.79 -25.79
CA ASN A 188 20.18 3.91 -25.16
C ASN A 188 19.35 2.63 -25.33
N LEU A 189 19.45 1.97 -26.50
CA LEU A 189 18.81 0.67 -26.74
C LEU A 189 19.46 -0.44 -25.90
N ALA A 190 20.78 -0.41 -25.75
CA ALA A 190 21.52 -1.36 -24.90
C ALA A 190 21.11 -1.21 -23.43
N LEU A 191 20.96 0.03 -22.93
CA LEU A 191 20.45 0.29 -21.58
C LEU A 191 19.02 -0.22 -21.41
N LEU A 192 18.10 0.09 -22.35
CA LEU A 192 16.73 -0.42 -22.28
C LEU A 192 16.72 -1.96 -22.22
N ASN A 193 17.50 -2.61 -23.08
CA ASN A 193 17.61 -4.07 -23.11
C ASN A 193 18.19 -4.64 -21.81
N ALA A 194 19.26 -4.05 -21.27
CA ALA A 194 19.87 -4.48 -20.01
C ALA A 194 18.88 -4.37 -18.84
N VAL A 195 18.08 -3.29 -18.79
CA VAL A 195 17.04 -3.12 -17.77
C VAL A 195 15.93 -4.17 -17.92
N VAL A 196 15.47 -4.44 -19.16
CA VAL A 196 14.44 -5.45 -19.43
C VAL A 196 14.92 -6.85 -19.06
N GLU A 197 16.14 -7.22 -19.48
CA GLU A 197 16.75 -8.50 -19.14
C GLU A 197 17.00 -8.64 -17.63
N GLY A 198 17.36 -7.54 -16.94
CA GLY A 198 17.44 -7.52 -15.48
C GLY A 198 16.11 -7.86 -14.81
N VAL A 199 15.00 -7.28 -15.28
CA VAL A 199 13.65 -7.61 -14.77
C VAL A 199 13.32 -9.09 -14.99
N HIS A 200 13.55 -9.60 -16.20
CA HIS A 200 13.31 -11.01 -16.52
C HIS A 200 14.19 -11.94 -15.69
N GLY A 201 15.47 -11.61 -15.55
CA GLY A 201 16.44 -12.35 -14.75
C GLY A 201 16.04 -12.44 -13.28
N ILE A 202 15.58 -11.33 -12.67
CA ILE A 202 15.12 -11.35 -11.28
C ILE A 202 13.89 -12.27 -11.13
N ARG A 203 12.88 -12.12 -11.99
CA ARG A 203 11.66 -12.96 -11.92
C ARG A 203 11.97 -14.44 -12.15
N ALA A 204 12.89 -14.77 -13.06
CA ALA A 204 13.28 -16.14 -13.35
C ALA A 204 14.05 -16.80 -12.19
N ASN A 205 14.75 -16.01 -11.37
CA ASN A 205 15.59 -16.51 -10.26
C ASN A 205 15.01 -16.22 -8.87
N HIS A 206 13.77 -15.69 -8.79
CA HIS A 206 13.07 -15.43 -7.54
C HIS A 206 11.57 -15.75 -7.68
N PRO A 207 11.16 -17.00 -7.40
CA PRO A 207 9.78 -17.47 -7.60
C PRO A 207 8.73 -16.60 -6.89
N GLU A 208 9.01 -16.14 -5.67
CA GLU A 208 8.07 -15.27 -4.95
C GLU A 208 7.88 -13.92 -5.63
N VAL A 209 8.94 -13.29 -6.17
CA VAL A 209 8.81 -12.02 -6.91
C VAL A 209 7.98 -12.23 -8.17
N ALA A 210 8.18 -13.34 -8.88
CA ALA A 210 7.37 -13.69 -10.04
C ALA A 210 5.89 -13.88 -9.68
N ALA A 211 5.59 -14.65 -8.64
CA ALA A 211 4.23 -14.88 -8.15
C ALA A 211 3.56 -13.58 -7.68
N ASN A 212 4.30 -12.75 -6.92
CA ASN A 212 3.81 -11.44 -6.47
C ASN A 212 3.44 -10.56 -7.65
N ARG A 213 4.25 -10.54 -8.72
CA ARG A 213 3.96 -9.75 -9.92
C ARG A 213 2.73 -10.23 -10.67
N GLU A 214 2.53 -11.53 -10.79
CA GLU A 214 1.30 -12.07 -11.37
C GLU A 214 0.07 -11.64 -10.57
N GLN A 215 0.15 -11.73 -9.23
CA GLN A 215 -0.95 -11.33 -8.36
C GLN A 215 -1.24 -9.82 -8.42
N LEU A 216 -0.20 -8.99 -8.42
CA LEU A 216 -0.33 -7.53 -8.50
C LEU A 216 -0.90 -7.08 -9.84
N ALA A 217 -0.56 -7.75 -10.94
CA ALA A 217 -1.12 -7.47 -12.26
C ALA A 217 -2.64 -7.71 -12.34
N GLN A 218 -3.20 -8.52 -11.44
CA GLN A 218 -4.64 -8.77 -11.34
C GLN A 218 -5.38 -7.75 -10.46
N GLN A 219 -4.66 -6.89 -9.73
CA GLN A 219 -5.30 -5.90 -8.86
C GLN A 219 -5.76 -4.67 -9.65
N ALA A 220 -6.95 -4.17 -9.32
CA ALA A 220 -7.45 -2.90 -9.81
C ALA A 220 -7.34 -1.84 -8.70
N PHE A 221 -6.68 -0.73 -9.00
CA PHE A 221 -6.46 0.36 -8.07
C PHE A 221 -7.45 1.51 -8.32
N LYS A 222 -8.06 2.04 -7.26
CA LYS A 222 -8.86 3.26 -7.26
C LYS A 222 -7.98 4.47 -7.01
N ALA A 223 -8.49 5.69 -7.22
CA ALA A 223 -7.76 6.91 -6.85
C ALA A 223 -7.83 7.18 -5.34
N LEU A 224 -6.76 7.75 -4.77
CA LEU A 224 -6.77 8.24 -3.38
C LEU A 224 -7.58 9.54 -3.25
N GLY A 225 -8.49 9.57 -2.28
CA GLY A 225 -9.23 10.78 -1.91
C GLY A 225 -8.33 11.84 -1.24
N PRO A 226 -8.76 13.10 -1.18
CA PRO A 226 -8.00 14.17 -0.54
C PRO A 226 -7.77 13.92 0.96
N ASP A 227 -8.76 13.38 1.67
CA ASP A 227 -8.65 13.07 3.10
C ASP A 227 -7.68 11.91 3.34
N ASP A 228 -7.67 10.90 2.48
CA ASP A 228 -6.72 9.78 2.54
C ASP A 228 -5.27 10.27 2.33
N LYS A 229 -5.06 11.21 1.39
CA LYS A 229 -3.74 11.83 1.16
C LYS A 229 -3.27 12.65 2.34
N GLU A 230 -4.17 13.40 2.97
CA GLU A 230 -3.83 14.17 4.17
C GLU A 230 -3.46 13.24 5.34
N LEU A 231 -4.21 12.15 5.53
CA LEU A 231 -3.88 11.16 6.55
C LEU A 231 -2.51 10.52 6.29
N LEU A 232 -2.20 10.13 5.05
CA LEU A 232 -0.89 9.60 4.67
C LEU A 232 0.24 10.61 4.95
N ARG A 233 0.02 11.89 4.64
CA ARG A 233 0.97 12.97 4.94
C ARG A 233 1.22 13.13 6.44
N GLN A 234 0.18 13.01 7.26
CA GLN A 234 0.30 13.06 8.72
C GLN A 234 0.93 11.78 9.31
N ALA A 235 0.70 10.63 8.67
CA ALA A 235 1.24 9.34 9.08
C ALA A 235 2.74 9.21 8.79
N GLN A 236 3.22 9.78 7.69
CA GLN A 236 4.63 9.71 7.27
C GLN A 236 5.64 9.95 8.40
N PRO A 237 5.65 11.10 9.10
CA PRO A 237 6.66 11.37 10.12
C PRO A 237 6.59 10.42 11.33
N ILE A 238 5.47 9.71 11.51
CA ILE A 238 5.32 8.70 12.55
C ILE A 238 5.88 7.36 12.07
N LEU A 239 5.54 6.96 10.83
CA LEU A 239 6.09 5.77 10.21
C LEU A 239 7.62 5.82 10.12
N GLU A 240 8.20 6.98 9.83
CA GLU A 240 9.65 7.22 9.89
C GLU A 240 10.24 7.00 11.29
N VAL A 241 9.58 7.51 12.34
CA VAL A 241 10.03 7.34 13.73
C VAL A 241 9.94 5.88 14.19
N LEU A 242 8.90 5.17 13.76
CA LEU A 242 8.68 3.76 14.08
C LEU A 242 9.64 2.82 13.33
N SER A 243 10.39 3.33 12.35
CA SER A 243 11.20 2.50 11.45
C SER A 243 12.69 2.70 11.67
N GLU A 244 13.46 1.64 11.39
CA GLU A 244 14.91 1.70 11.23
C GLU A 244 15.28 2.56 10.01
N PRO A 245 16.52 3.09 9.92
CA PRO A 245 16.90 4.08 8.91
C PRO A 245 16.53 3.72 7.48
N GLU A 246 16.73 2.47 7.05
CA GLU A 246 16.45 2.04 5.67
C GLU A 246 14.95 2.08 5.32
N LEU A 247 14.10 1.60 6.23
CA LEU A 247 12.65 1.59 6.07
C LEU A 247 12.05 2.99 6.25
N ALA A 248 12.61 3.80 7.16
CA ALA A 248 12.24 5.20 7.31
C ALA A 248 12.55 6.01 6.03
N ASP A 249 13.71 5.78 5.43
CA ASP A 249 14.10 6.39 4.16
C ASP A 249 13.15 5.98 3.02
N ASP A 250 12.72 4.72 2.97
CA ASP A 250 11.71 4.29 2.00
C ASP A 250 10.38 5.05 2.18
N PHE A 251 9.86 5.18 3.42
CA PHE A 251 8.65 5.98 3.66
C PHE A 251 8.81 7.45 3.29
N THR A 252 10.01 8.01 3.51
CA THR A 252 10.34 9.39 3.19
C THR A 252 10.21 9.68 1.70
N HIS A 253 10.55 8.71 0.85
CA HIS A 253 10.46 8.83 -0.60
C HIS A 253 9.10 8.40 -1.15
N ASP A 254 8.56 7.31 -0.62
CA ASP A 254 7.40 6.62 -1.17
C ASP A 254 6.09 7.36 -0.88
N ILE A 255 5.90 7.87 0.33
CA ILE A 255 4.63 8.54 0.69
C ILE A 255 4.43 9.83 -0.12
N PRO A 256 5.43 10.72 -0.28
CA PRO A 256 5.30 11.88 -1.16
C PRO A 256 5.01 11.51 -2.62
N GLU A 257 5.60 10.43 -3.13
CA GLU A 257 5.32 9.95 -4.49
C GLU A 257 3.88 9.41 -4.61
N LEU A 258 3.41 8.68 -3.60
CA LEU A 258 2.05 8.12 -3.55
C LEU A 258 0.96 9.20 -3.50
N ILE A 259 1.17 10.28 -2.75
CA ILE A 259 0.17 11.35 -2.62
C ILE A 259 0.23 12.38 -3.75
N ASN A 260 1.25 12.34 -4.60
CA ASN A 260 1.41 13.30 -5.69
C ASN A 260 0.52 12.95 -6.89
N ASP A 261 -0.42 13.84 -7.19
CA ASP A 261 -1.43 13.72 -8.25
C ASP A 261 -0.89 13.91 -9.68
N ALA A 262 0.42 14.08 -9.87
CA ALA A 262 1.04 14.30 -11.17
C ALA A 262 0.99 13.09 -12.14
N LEU A 263 0.16 12.10 -11.88
CA LEU A 263 -0.13 11.00 -12.80
C LEU A 263 -1.29 11.39 -13.70
N LEU A 264 -0.97 12.20 -14.70
CA LEU A 264 -1.82 12.46 -15.87
C LEU A 264 -2.34 11.13 -16.47
N PRO A 265 -3.53 11.12 -17.10
CA PRO A 265 -4.03 9.92 -17.77
C PRO A 265 -3.02 9.45 -18.82
N LEU A 266 -2.73 8.15 -18.84
CA LEU A 266 -1.86 7.57 -19.85
C LEU A 266 -2.50 7.70 -21.24
N PRO A 267 -1.75 8.15 -22.27
CA PRO A 267 -2.11 7.90 -23.65
C PRO A 267 -1.98 6.39 -23.93
N ASP A 268 -2.87 5.84 -24.75
CA ASP A 268 -2.77 4.51 -25.36
C ASP A 268 -2.74 3.28 -24.45
N GLY A 269 -3.89 2.94 -23.85
CA GLY A 269 -4.36 1.55 -23.67
C GLY A 269 -3.50 0.57 -22.85
N ALA A 270 -2.34 0.98 -22.34
CA ALA A 270 -1.48 0.22 -21.46
C ALA A 270 -2.07 0.22 -20.04
N PRO A 271 -2.05 -0.91 -19.31
CA PRO A 271 -2.48 -0.92 -17.92
C PRO A 271 -1.65 0.10 -17.12
N PRO A 272 -2.30 0.97 -16.33
CA PRO A 272 -1.58 1.95 -15.54
C PRO A 272 -0.71 1.25 -14.49
N LEU A 273 0.61 1.43 -14.58
CA LEU A 273 1.51 1.27 -13.43
C LEU A 273 2.39 2.50 -13.12
N PRO A 274 1.87 3.75 -13.18
CA PRO A 274 2.38 4.80 -12.32
C PRO A 274 1.65 4.73 -10.96
N GLY A 275 2.39 4.57 -9.86
CA GLY A 275 1.87 4.56 -8.48
C GLY A 275 1.59 3.19 -7.85
N ALA A 276 1.41 2.13 -8.64
CA ALA A 276 1.12 0.77 -8.14
C ALA A 276 2.25 0.15 -7.29
N ASP A 277 3.51 0.37 -7.66
CA ASP A 277 4.64 -0.24 -6.95
C ASP A 277 4.86 0.44 -5.59
N VAL A 278 4.81 1.78 -5.56
CA VAL A 278 4.90 2.58 -4.32
C VAL A 278 3.71 2.30 -3.40
N THR A 279 2.51 2.20 -3.97
CA THR A 279 1.29 1.75 -3.28
C THR A 279 1.54 0.39 -2.62
N THR A 280 2.02 -0.57 -3.40
CA THR A 280 2.28 -1.93 -2.93
C THR A 280 3.25 -1.89 -1.76
N ARG A 281 4.37 -1.17 -1.88
CA ARG A 281 5.35 -1.04 -0.78
C ARG A 281 4.75 -0.45 0.47
N VAL A 282 4.16 0.74 0.39
CA VAL A 282 3.65 1.47 1.56
C VAL A 282 2.58 0.64 2.27
N PHE A 283 1.58 0.16 1.55
CA PHE A 283 0.45 -0.55 2.17
C PHE A 283 0.80 -1.99 2.59
N SER A 284 1.68 -2.69 1.87
CA SER A 284 2.18 -4.01 2.30
C SER A 284 2.98 -3.91 3.59
N ARG A 285 3.88 -2.92 3.68
CA ARG A 285 4.72 -2.72 4.87
C ARG A 285 3.90 -2.30 6.07
N VAL A 286 3.03 -1.30 5.92
CA VAL A 286 2.17 -0.83 7.01
C VAL A 286 1.21 -1.91 7.50
N SER A 287 0.64 -2.73 6.61
CA SER A 287 -0.21 -3.85 7.02
C SER A 287 0.57 -4.94 7.76
N LYS A 288 1.79 -5.28 7.32
CA LYS A 288 2.67 -6.20 8.05
C LYS A 288 3.11 -5.62 9.41
N MET A 289 3.41 -4.32 9.50
CA MET A 289 3.70 -3.62 10.76
C MET A 289 2.52 -3.77 11.74
N ALA A 290 1.28 -3.54 11.28
CA ALA A 290 0.08 -3.68 12.12
C ALA A 290 -0.05 -5.11 12.69
N VAL A 291 0.13 -6.12 11.84
CA VAL A 291 0.07 -7.55 12.25
C VAL A 291 1.18 -7.90 13.24
N VAL A 292 2.38 -7.36 13.07
CA VAL A 292 3.51 -7.59 13.99
C VAL A 292 3.27 -6.91 15.34
N THR A 293 2.79 -5.67 15.37
CA THR A 293 2.49 -4.92 16.61
C THR A 293 1.52 -5.68 17.50
N GLU A 294 0.47 -6.24 16.93
CA GLU A 294 -0.55 -6.96 17.68
C GLU A 294 -0.02 -8.26 18.31
N ARG A 295 0.80 -9.02 17.58
CA ARG A 295 1.46 -10.22 18.10
C ARG A 295 2.50 -9.89 19.17
N GLY A 296 3.15 -8.74 19.06
CA GLY A 296 4.27 -8.29 19.90
C GLY A 296 3.86 -7.51 21.15
N GLY A 297 2.64 -7.71 21.68
CA GLY A 297 1.89 -6.88 22.64
C GLY A 297 2.54 -6.38 23.96
N LYS A 298 3.87 -6.37 24.07
CA LYS A 298 4.63 -5.77 25.17
C LYS A 298 5.67 -4.72 24.74
N ILE A 299 6.05 -4.65 23.46
CA ILE A 299 7.13 -3.74 23.02
C ILE A 299 6.62 -2.30 22.76
N PHE A 300 5.34 -2.15 22.39
CA PHE A 300 4.74 -0.85 22.04
C PHE A 300 4.21 -0.03 23.22
N ASP A 301 4.23 -0.57 24.44
CA ASP A 301 3.75 0.13 25.64
C ASP A 301 4.86 0.91 26.37
N SER A 302 6.09 0.86 25.86
CA SER A 302 7.23 1.57 26.43
C SER A 302 7.10 3.09 26.19
N LYS A 303 7.54 3.89 27.17
CA LYS A 303 7.38 5.35 27.18
C LYS A 303 8.06 6.05 26.01
N GLU A 304 9.00 5.38 25.32
CA GLU A 304 9.75 5.93 24.19
C GLU A 304 8.89 6.06 22.90
N VAL A 305 7.99 5.10 22.63
CA VAL A 305 7.09 5.12 21.46
C VAL A 305 5.85 5.99 21.69
N LYS A 306 5.49 6.25 22.96
CA LYS A 306 4.49 7.28 23.37
C LYS A 306 5.03 8.70 23.18
N THR A 307 5.79 8.95 22.12
CA THR A 307 6.37 10.25 21.81
C THR A 307 5.25 11.27 21.59
N ALA A 308 5.47 12.50 22.06
CA ALA A 308 4.49 13.58 22.10
C ALA A 308 3.68 13.82 20.80
N ARG A 309 4.18 13.41 19.61
CA ARG A 309 3.49 13.57 18.31
C ARG A 309 2.19 12.77 18.20
N LEU A 310 2.15 11.52 18.70
CA LEU A 310 0.94 10.68 18.64
C LEU A 310 -0.20 11.24 19.50
N ALA A 311 0.14 11.82 20.65
CA ALA A 311 -0.82 12.43 21.56
C ALA A 311 -1.53 13.65 20.95
N HIS A 312 -0.88 14.40 20.05
CA HIS A 312 -1.50 15.56 19.37
C HIS A 312 -2.51 15.14 18.28
N LEU A 313 -2.38 13.93 17.73
CA LEU A 313 -3.28 13.37 16.73
C LEU A 313 -4.38 12.47 17.33
N GLY A 314 -4.30 12.17 18.63
CA GLY A 314 -5.28 11.33 19.33
C GLY A 314 -5.21 9.83 18.97
N TYR A 315 -4.11 9.36 18.36
CA TYR A 315 -3.94 7.97 17.96
C TYR A 315 -2.89 7.24 18.80
N THR A 316 -3.07 5.93 19.02
CA THR A 316 -1.94 5.04 19.30
C THR A 316 -1.19 4.71 18.00
N ALA A 317 0.03 4.17 18.11
CA ALA A 317 0.76 3.69 16.94
C ALA A 317 -0.04 2.63 16.16
N LEU A 318 -0.72 1.73 16.86
CA LEU A 318 -1.54 0.69 16.23
C LEU A 318 -2.77 1.27 15.52
N ASP A 319 -3.46 2.24 16.13
CA ASP A 319 -4.62 2.89 15.51
C ASP A 319 -4.24 3.61 14.21
N LEU A 320 -3.06 4.27 14.20
CA LEU A 320 -2.54 4.89 12.99
C LEU A 320 -2.27 3.85 11.89
N LEU A 321 -1.62 2.73 12.23
CA LEU A 321 -1.35 1.66 11.28
C LEU A 321 -2.66 1.10 10.70
N TYR A 322 -3.69 0.87 11.53
CA TYR A 322 -5.01 0.46 11.04
C TYR A 322 -5.68 1.52 10.16
N ALA A 323 -5.57 2.81 10.49
CA ALA A 323 -6.10 3.87 9.66
C ALA A 323 -5.48 3.86 8.25
N VAL A 324 -4.15 3.68 8.15
CA VAL A 324 -3.46 3.56 6.86
C VAL A 324 -3.80 2.25 6.13
N VAL A 325 -3.98 1.13 6.85
CA VAL A 325 -4.50 -0.13 6.28
C VAL A 325 -5.87 0.09 5.63
N GLN A 326 -6.77 0.82 6.28
CA GLN A 326 -8.09 1.09 5.72
C GLN A 326 -8.01 1.92 4.43
N ILE A 327 -7.04 2.84 4.31
CA ILE A 327 -6.76 3.54 3.05
C ILE A 327 -6.39 2.55 1.96
N GLY A 328 -5.44 1.64 2.23
CA GLY A 328 -5.03 0.62 1.26
C GLY A 328 -6.19 -0.28 0.80
N LEU A 329 -7.09 -0.64 1.71
CA LEU A 329 -8.28 -1.43 1.36
C LEU A 329 -9.32 -0.65 0.55
N ARG A 330 -9.53 0.65 0.85
CA ARG A 330 -10.36 1.52 -0.01
C ARG A 330 -9.75 1.67 -1.40
N PHE A 331 -8.43 1.81 -1.47
CA PHE A 331 -7.67 1.90 -2.71
C PHE A 331 -7.82 0.63 -3.56
N LEU A 332 -7.89 -0.55 -2.95
CA LEU A 332 -8.20 -1.83 -3.61
C LEU A 332 -9.70 -2.07 -3.85
N GLY A 333 -10.57 -1.13 -3.44
CA GLY A 333 -12.02 -1.28 -3.54
C GLY A 333 -12.63 -2.39 -2.68
N VAL A 334 -11.94 -2.80 -1.62
CA VAL A 334 -12.46 -3.76 -0.63
C VAL A 334 -13.46 -3.10 0.32
N LEU A 335 -13.22 -1.83 0.66
CA LEU A 335 -14.06 -0.98 1.52
C LEU A 335 -14.84 0.07 0.73
#